data_AF-A0A1N7IXX5-F1
#
_entry.id   AF-A0A1N7IXX5-F1
#
_cell.length_a   1.000
_cell.length_b   1.000
_cell.length_c   1.000
_cell.angle_alpha   90.00
_cell.angle_beta   90.00
_cell.angle_gamma   90.00
#
_symmetry.space_group_name_H-M   'P 1'
#
loop_
_entity.id
_entity.type
_entity.pdbx_description
1 polymer ?
#
loop_
_entity_poly.entity_id
_entity_poly.type
_entity_poly.pdbx_seq_one_letter_code
_entity_poly.pdbx_strand_id
1 'polypeptide(L)'
;MKKILTTLLFFLITGSATAQKKHKDILKSVNIAEIEEYLKNAHPEDPKRSVLKPKLIALKNSEWTKGAQTAKPMEARPVITDIPNRFMKNSNSTDAEEFKRLIAETSDQHKEKTVKLLNAMFDEDITRKEALLLFRNNSDCNIVLRIEGKDFHNLAVPAHGENFIVLNKGSYTLNSNVCDIRYSSQKDIKKSIFVVIDNPGIPKSEPDKNLVKDDKETVSVKPSKKKRSKK
;
A
#
# COMPACT_ATOMS: atom_id res chain seq x y z
N MET A 1 11.80 90.69 -11.03
CA MET A 1 12.15 89.33 -11.48
C MET A 1 11.05 88.34 -11.05
N LYS A 2 10.06 88.02 -11.90
CA LYS A 2 8.99 87.04 -11.58
C LYS A 2 8.57 86.09 -12.72
N LYS A 3 8.81 86.43 -14.00
CA LYS A 3 8.37 85.64 -15.17
C LYS A 3 9.32 84.49 -15.59
N ILE A 4 10.52 84.41 -15.02
CA ILE A 4 11.54 83.39 -15.34
C ILE A 4 11.42 82.17 -14.41
N LEU A 5 10.93 82.36 -13.18
CA LEU A 5 10.72 81.26 -12.22
C LEU A 5 9.53 80.37 -12.63
N THR A 6 8.52 80.94 -13.30
CA THR A 6 7.30 80.25 -13.73
C THR A 6 7.50 79.32 -14.93
N THR A 7 8.47 79.59 -15.82
CA THR A 7 8.76 78.72 -16.97
C THR A 7 9.55 77.48 -16.57
N LEU A 8 10.44 77.60 -15.59
CA LEU A 8 11.25 76.49 -15.09
C LEU A 8 10.42 75.46 -14.31
N LEU A 9 9.35 75.89 -13.62
CA LEU A 9 8.48 75.01 -12.84
C LEU A 9 7.58 74.10 -13.72
N PHE A 10 7.22 74.55 -14.93
CA PHE A 10 6.29 73.82 -15.80
C PHE A 10 6.94 72.64 -16.52
N PHE A 11 8.25 72.66 -16.73
CA PHE A 11 8.98 71.63 -17.49
C PHE A 11 9.31 70.36 -16.67
N LEU A 12 9.12 70.38 -15.34
CA LEU A 12 9.39 69.26 -14.44
C LEU A 12 8.22 68.27 -14.26
N ILE A 13 7.04 68.56 -14.81
CA ILE A 13 5.82 67.76 -14.58
C ILE A 13 5.63 66.66 -15.63
N THR A 14 6.19 66.82 -16.84
CA THR A 14 6.05 65.89 -17.97
C THR A 14 7.05 64.72 -17.94
N GLY A 15 7.32 64.15 -16.76
CA GLY A 15 8.40 63.17 -16.54
C GLY A 15 7.98 61.75 -16.12
N SER A 16 6.73 61.52 -15.72
CA SER A 16 6.33 60.29 -14.99
C SER A 16 5.09 59.57 -15.58
N ALA A 17 5.14 59.24 -16.86
CA ALA A 17 4.21 58.30 -17.50
C ALA A 17 4.88 56.94 -17.73
N THR A 18 5.35 56.29 -16.67
CA THR A 18 5.81 54.89 -16.75
C THR A 18 4.64 54.01 -17.15
N ALA A 19 4.87 53.09 -18.10
CA ALA A 19 3.79 52.34 -18.72
C ALA A 19 2.99 51.53 -17.70
N GLN A 20 1.71 51.89 -17.49
CA GLN A 20 0.75 51.05 -16.80
C GLN A 20 0.57 49.76 -17.62
N LYS A 21 1.36 48.72 -17.28
CA LYS A 21 1.19 47.37 -17.82
C LYS A 21 -0.26 46.96 -17.55
N LYS A 22 -1.08 46.93 -18.60
CA LYS A 22 -2.52 46.63 -18.56
C LYS A 22 -2.74 45.32 -17.81
N HIS A 23 -3.08 45.41 -16.52
CA HIS A 23 -3.03 44.28 -15.61
C HIS A 23 -4.11 43.27 -16.01
N LYS A 24 -3.69 42.22 -16.72
CA LYS A 24 -4.59 41.14 -17.09
C LYS A 24 -5.15 40.50 -15.82
N ASP A 25 -6.42 40.15 -15.86
CA ASP A 25 -7.06 39.44 -14.77
C ASP A 25 -6.59 37.98 -14.79
N ILE A 26 -5.65 37.65 -13.89
CA ILE A 26 -5.04 36.31 -13.81
C ILE A 26 -6.08 35.21 -13.62
N LEU A 27 -7.21 35.50 -12.97
CA LEU A 27 -8.31 34.54 -12.78
C LEU A 27 -8.94 34.12 -14.12
N LYS A 28 -8.82 34.95 -15.16
CA LYS A 28 -9.31 34.68 -16.51
C LYS A 28 -8.26 34.11 -17.46
N SER A 29 -6.97 34.16 -17.13
CA SER A 29 -5.93 33.58 -18.01
C SER A 29 -6.10 32.06 -18.17
N VAL A 30 -5.75 31.58 -19.36
CA VAL A 30 -5.72 30.16 -19.75
C VAL A 30 -4.26 29.68 -19.91
N ASN A 31 -3.29 30.59 -19.89
CA ASN A 31 -1.88 30.27 -20.05
C ASN A 31 -1.31 29.66 -18.75
N ILE A 32 -0.87 28.42 -18.83
CA ILE A 32 -0.27 27.65 -17.72
C ILE A 32 0.93 28.39 -17.12
N ALA A 33 1.84 28.91 -17.95
CA ALA A 33 3.05 29.58 -17.49
C ALA A 33 2.75 30.91 -16.75
N GLU A 34 1.75 31.67 -17.20
CA GLU A 34 1.32 32.92 -16.54
C GLU A 34 0.72 32.64 -15.15
N ILE A 35 -0.01 31.53 -15.01
CA ILE A 35 -0.56 31.07 -13.73
C ILE A 35 0.53 30.49 -12.82
N GLU A 36 1.51 29.77 -13.35
CA GLU A 36 2.66 29.27 -12.58
C GLU A 36 3.55 30.40 -12.06
N GLU A 37 3.88 31.39 -12.89
CA GLU A 37 4.66 32.56 -12.48
C GLU A 37 3.93 33.35 -11.39
N TYR A 38 2.61 33.54 -11.54
CA TYR A 38 1.79 34.14 -10.48
C TYR A 38 1.80 33.31 -9.19
N LEU A 39 1.61 31.98 -9.27
CA LEU A 39 1.62 31.11 -8.09
C LEU A 39 3.01 30.94 -7.45
N LYS A 40 4.10 31.23 -8.19
CA LYS A 40 5.46 31.30 -7.65
C LYS A 40 5.71 32.61 -6.90
N ASN A 41 5.20 33.74 -7.41
CA ASN A 41 5.51 35.08 -6.89
C ASN A 41 4.48 35.61 -5.85
N ALA A 42 3.25 35.08 -5.84
CA ALA A 42 2.20 35.53 -4.90
C ALA A 42 2.35 34.94 -3.49
N HIS A 43 2.14 35.78 -2.47
CA HIS A 43 2.20 35.43 -1.05
C HIS A 43 1.30 34.21 -0.69
N PRO A 44 1.70 33.28 0.21
CA PRO A 44 0.93 32.07 0.53
C PRO A 44 -0.58 32.28 0.76
N GLU A 45 -0.93 33.36 1.48
CA GLU A 45 -2.29 33.75 1.88
C GLU A 45 -3.09 34.55 0.82
N ASP A 46 -2.59 34.74 -0.41
CA ASP A 46 -3.39 35.40 -1.45
C ASP A 46 -4.64 34.57 -1.79
N PRO A 47 -5.87 35.10 -1.61
CA PRO A 47 -7.11 34.35 -1.83
C PRO A 47 -7.24 33.83 -3.27
N LYS A 48 -6.63 34.47 -4.26
CA LYS A 48 -6.64 34.00 -5.66
C LYS A 48 -5.94 32.64 -5.83
N ARG A 49 -5.00 32.27 -4.93
CA ARG A 49 -4.30 30.98 -4.95
C ARG A 49 -5.25 29.81 -4.75
N SER A 50 -6.35 30.00 -4.01
CA SER A 50 -7.38 28.98 -3.79
C SER A 50 -8.08 28.57 -5.10
N VAL A 51 -8.30 29.51 -6.01
CA VAL A 51 -8.95 29.29 -7.32
C VAL A 51 -7.93 28.90 -8.39
N LEU A 52 -6.75 29.54 -8.39
CA LEU A 52 -5.71 29.30 -9.39
C LEU A 52 -5.05 27.92 -9.26
N LYS A 53 -4.90 27.36 -8.04
CA LYS A 53 -4.32 26.02 -7.84
C LYS A 53 -5.15 24.91 -8.53
N PRO A 54 -6.47 24.75 -8.30
CA PRO A 54 -7.30 23.82 -9.05
C PRO A 54 -7.33 24.12 -10.55
N LYS A 55 -7.39 25.39 -10.95
CA LYS A 55 -7.42 25.79 -12.36
C LYS A 55 -6.15 25.35 -13.10
N LEU A 56 -4.98 25.53 -12.49
CA LEU A 56 -3.70 25.09 -13.05
C LEU A 56 -3.65 23.56 -13.25
N ILE A 57 -4.15 22.79 -12.29
CA ILE A 57 -4.23 21.33 -12.38
C ILE A 57 -5.17 20.93 -13.54
N ALA A 58 -6.36 21.54 -13.62
CA ALA A 58 -7.31 21.28 -14.70
C ALA A 58 -6.73 21.61 -16.09
N LEU A 59 -6.01 22.74 -16.22
CA LEU A 59 -5.35 23.13 -17.47
C LEU A 59 -4.26 22.13 -17.88
N LYS A 60 -3.35 21.78 -16.97
CA LYS A 60 -2.30 20.76 -17.23
C LYS A 60 -2.88 19.41 -17.62
N ASN A 61 -3.90 18.94 -16.89
CA ASN A 61 -4.59 17.70 -17.22
C ASN A 61 -5.25 17.78 -18.60
N SER A 62 -5.78 18.96 -18.99
CA SER A 62 -6.40 19.18 -20.31
C SER A 62 -5.39 19.31 -21.46
N GLU A 63 -4.11 19.55 -21.20
CA GLU A 63 -3.05 19.46 -22.22
C GLU A 63 -2.53 18.03 -22.33
N TRP A 64 -2.35 17.36 -21.20
CA TRP A 64 -1.94 15.96 -21.15
C TRP A 64 -2.96 15.02 -21.83
N THR A 65 -4.26 15.17 -21.56
CA THR A 65 -5.31 14.35 -22.23
C THR A 65 -5.45 14.61 -23.73
N LYS A 66 -4.87 15.70 -24.27
CA LYS A 66 -4.83 15.97 -25.72
C LYS A 66 -3.67 15.28 -26.43
N GLY A 67 -2.82 14.53 -25.71
CA GLY A 67 -1.78 13.70 -26.33
C GLY A 67 -0.66 14.48 -27.03
N ALA A 68 -0.43 15.74 -26.65
CA ALA A 68 0.65 16.54 -27.21
C ALA A 68 2.02 15.89 -26.92
N GLN A 69 2.87 15.73 -27.94
CA GLN A 69 4.18 15.06 -27.79
C GLN A 69 5.14 15.77 -26.82
N THR A 70 4.87 17.04 -26.48
CA THR A 70 5.62 17.85 -25.51
C THR A 70 5.03 17.81 -24.09
N ALA A 71 3.92 17.10 -23.87
CA ALA A 71 3.29 17.00 -22.56
C ALA A 71 4.17 16.19 -21.59
N LYS A 72 4.68 16.86 -20.55
CA LYS A 72 5.39 16.17 -19.46
C LYS A 72 4.41 15.23 -18.74
N PRO A 73 4.78 13.97 -18.45
CA PRO A 73 3.94 13.08 -17.66
C PRO A 73 3.68 13.68 -16.29
N MET A 74 2.46 13.49 -15.76
CA MET A 74 2.12 13.97 -14.42
C MET A 74 3.01 13.27 -13.38
N GLU A 75 3.75 14.05 -12.61
CA GLU A 75 4.59 13.53 -11.52
C GLU A 75 3.73 12.74 -10.53
N ALA A 76 4.14 11.49 -10.28
CA ALA A 76 3.44 10.59 -9.38
C ALA A 76 3.48 11.13 -7.95
N ARG A 77 2.40 11.78 -7.53
CA ARG A 77 2.19 12.19 -6.14
C ARG A 77 1.89 10.94 -5.33
N PRO A 78 2.62 10.65 -4.23
CA PRO A 78 2.22 9.58 -3.34
C PRO A 78 0.83 9.94 -2.78
N VAL A 79 -0.14 9.05 -2.98
CA VAL A 79 -1.41 9.14 -2.27
C VAL A 79 -1.14 8.66 -0.85
N ILE A 80 -0.63 9.56 -0.01
CA ILE A 80 -0.62 9.40 1.43
C ILE A 80 -2.09 9.49 1.86
N THR A 81 -2.80 8.37 1.78
CA THR A 81 -3.99 8.18 2.62
C THR A 81 -3.48 8.14 4.05
N ASP A 82 -3.68 9.23 4.80
CA ASP A 82 -3.33 9.30 6.21
C ASP A 82 -3.84 8.04 6.92
N ILE A 83 -2.92 7.21 7.42
CA ILE A 83 -3.25 5.87 7.93
C ILE A 83 -4.34 6.04 9.00
N PRO A 84 -5.56 5.52 8.78
CA PRO A 84 -6.69 5.92 9.62
C PRO A 84 -6.41 5.64 11.10
N ASN A 85 -6.51 6.67 11.94
CA ASN A 85 -6.15 6.61 13.37
C ASN A 85 -6.85 5.49 14.18
N ARG A 86 -7.85 4.81 13.61
CA ARG A 86 -8.42 3.56 14.13
C ARG A 86 -7.40 2.42 14.24
N PHE A 87 -6.34 2.42 13.43
CA PHE A 87 -5.21 1.47 13.53
C PHE A 87 -4.19 1.87 14.61
N MET A 88 -4.16 3.14 15.04
CA MET A 88 -3.28 3.64 16.11
C MET A 88 -3.82 3.33 17.52
N LYS A 89 -4.51 2.19 17.70
CA LYS A 89 -5.14 1.78 18.96
C LYS A 89 -4.11 1.12 19.91
N ASN A 90 -3.15 1.93 20.38
CA ASN A 90 -2.40 1.81 21.65
C ASN A 90 -1.23 2.81 21.61
N SER A 91 -1.48 4.09 21.89
CA SER A 91 -0.50 5.18 21.73
C SER A 91 0.67 5.18 22.74
N ASN A 92 0.64 4.30 23.74
CA ASN A 92 1.44 4.40 24.97
C ASN A 92 2.45 3.25 25.16
N SER A 93 2.72 2.44 24.14
CA SER A 93 3.83 1.48 24.15
C SER A 93 5.09 2.08 23.51
N THR A 94 6.26 1.59 23.91
CA THR A 94 7.56 1.85 23.25
C THR A 94 7.49 1.63 21.74
N ASP A 95 6.83 0.55 21.36
CA ASP A 95 6.72 0.03 20.00
C ASP A 95 5.90 0.99 19.11
N ALA A 96 5.03 1.81 19.71
CA ALA A 96 4.27 2.84 18.99
C ALA A 96 5.14 4.04 18.57
N GLU A 97 6.30 4.27 19.18
CA GLU A 97 7.30 5.22 18.67
C GLU A 97 8.16 4.60 17.56
N GLU A 98 8.57 3.34 17.73
CA GLU A 98 9.33 2.61 16.71
C GLU A 98 8.52 2.48 15.42
N PHE A 99 7.25 2.10 15.52
CA PHE A 99 6.31 2.08 14.39
C PHE A 99 6.18 3.45 13.71
N LYS A 100 6.08 4.56 14.47
CA LYS A 100 6.05 5.91 13.91
C LYS A 100 7.34 6.27 13.17
N ARG A 101 8.51 5.86 13.68
CA ARG A 101 9.81 6.08 13.01
C ARG A 101 9.90 5.27 11.71
N LEU A 102 9.53 3.99 11.75
CA LEU A 102 9.51 3.09 10.59
C LEU A 102 8.55 3.54 9.47
N ILE A 103 7.49 4.29 9.80
CA ILE A 103 6.57 4.90 8.83
C ILE A 103 7.05 6.30 8.37
N ALA A 104 7.76 7.05 9.22
CA ALA A 104 8.27 8.39 8.88
C ALA A 104 9.51 8.35 7.98
N GLU A 105 10.40 7.37 8.16
CA GLU A 105 11.66 7.25 7.42
C GLU A 105 11.48 6.80 5.95
N THR A 106 10.28 6.35 5.57
CA THR A 106 10.08 5.66 4.29
C THR A 106 9.59 6.53 3.14
N SER A 107 9.34 7.84 3.30
CA SER A 107 8.72 8.70 2.27
C SER A 107 9.35 8.56 0.87
N ASP A 108 10.66 8.73 0.76
CA ASP A 108 11.40 8.65 -0.51
C ASP A 108 11.81 7.21 -0.83
N GLN A 109 12.14 6.40 0.18
CA GLN A 109 12.43 4.98 0.03
C GLN A 109 11.23 4.20 -0.54
N HIS A 110 9.99 4.65 -0.28
CA HIS A 110 8.78 4.04 -0.85
C HIS A 110 8.80 4.09 -2.37
N LYS A 111 9.35 5.13 -3.01
CA LYS A 111 9.41 5.20 -4.48
C LYS A 111 10.31 4.10 -5.04
N GLU A 112 11.51 3.93 -4.48
CA GLU A 112 12.43 2.87 -4.90
C GLU A 112 11.90 1.48 -4.57
N LYS A 113 11.39 1.26 -3.35
CA LYS A 113 10.78 -0.01 -2.93
C LYS A 113 9.55 -0.38 -3.75
N THR A 114 8.74 0.60 -4.17
CA THR A 114 7.57 0.38 -5.04
C THR A 114 7.98 0.08 -6.48
N VAL A 115 8.98 0.78 -7.04
CA VAL A 115 9.52 0.44 -8.37
C VAL A 115 10.13 -0.96 -8.35
N LYS A 116 10.89 -1.31 -7.30
CA LYS A 116 11.45 -2.66 -7.12
C LYS A 116 10.35 -3.73 -6.99
N LEU A 117 9.28 -3.46 -6.24
CA LEU A 117 8.13 -4.34 -6.11
C LEU A 117 7.40 -4.54 -7.45
N LEU A 118 7.08 -3.46 -8.16
CA LEU A 118 6.40 -3.52 -9.46
C LEU A 118 7.21 -4.35 -10.46
N ASN A 119 8.51 -4.10 -10.57
CA ASN A 119 9.40 -4.88 -11.42
C ASN A 119 9.44 -6.36 -10.98
N ALA A 120 9.47 -6.66 -9.68
CA ALA A 120 9.43 -8.03 -9.15
C ALA A 120 8.07 -8.75 -9.29
N MET A 121 7.01 -8.05 -9.70
CA MET A 121 5.68 -8.62 -9.98
C MET A 121 5.37 -8.71 -11.48
N PHE A 122 5.87 -7.79 -12.31
CA PHE A 122 5.60 -7.79 -13.76
C PHE A 122 6.69 -8.46 -14.60
N ASP A 123 7.92 -8.55 -14.12
CA ASP A 123 9.00 -9.24 -14.84
C ASP A 123 9.05 -10.73 -14.47
N GLU A 124 8.44 -11.58 -15.30
CA GLU A 124 8.52 -13.06 -15.19
C GLU A 124 9.93 -13.65 -15.45
N ASP A 125 10.94 -12.79 -15.60
CA ASP A 125 12.33 -13.13 -15.94
C ASP A 125 12.93 -14.22 -15.03
N ILE A 126 13.16 -15.38 -15.64
CA ILE A 126 13.86 -16.51 -14.99
C ILE A 126 15.28 -16.09 -14.56
N THR A 127 15.90 -15.16 -15.29
CA THR A 127 17.28 -14.66 -15.13
C THR A 127 17.54 -13.88 -13.84
N ARG A 128 16.53 -13.23 -13.24
CA ARG A 128 16.72 -12.37 -12.06
C ARG A 128 17.00 -13.20 -10.81
N LYS A 129 17.84 -12.69 -9.91
CA LYS A 129 18.23 -13.40 -8.67
C LYS A 129 17.19 -13.28 -7.55
N GLU A 130 16.26 -12.34 -7.66
CA GLU A 130 15.24 -12.05 -6.65
C GLU A 130 13.88 -12.64 -7.05
N ALA A 131 13.00 -12.84 -6.06
CA ALA A 131 11.62 -13.28 -6.20
C ALA A 131 10.77 -12.70 -5.05
N LEU A 132 9.47 -12.46 -5.30
CA LEU A 132 8.54 -11.98 -4.28
C LEU A 132 7.88 -13.17 -3.55
N LEU A 133 7.97 -13.22 -2.23
CA LEU A 133 7.11 -14.05 -1.40
C LEU A 133 6.01 -13.16 -0.82
N LEU A 134 4.77 -13.38 -1.24
CA LEU A 134 3.59 -12.72 -0.66
C LEU A 134 2.84 -13.74 0.21
N PHE A 135 2.69 -13.41 1.48
CA PHE A 135 2.06 -14.26 2.48
C PHE A 135 0.74 -13.63 2.93
N ARG A 136 -0.34 -14.42 2.86
CA ARG A 136 -1.67 -14.05 3.29
C ARG A 136 -2.10 -14.89 4.49
N ASN A 137 -2.40 -14.20 5.57
CA ASN A 137 -2.94 -14.75 6.79
C ASN A 137 -4.46 -14.64 6.75
N ASN A 138 -5.16 -15.73 6.42
CA ASN A 138 -6.61 -15.81 6.55
C ASN A 138 -7.05 -16.15 7.98
N SER A 139 -6.13 -16.57 8.87
CA SER A 139 -6.43 -16.97 10.26
C SER A 139 -6.84 -15.79 11.15
N ASP A 140 -7.51 -16.11 12.26
CA ASP A 140 -7.99 -15.13 13.26
C ASP A 140 -6.84 -14.58 14.14
N CYS A 141 -5.63 -15.13 14.02
CA CYS A 141 -4.48 -14.84 14.87
C CYS A 141 -3.41 -14.04 14.13
N ASN A 142 -2.65 -13.18 14.84
CA ASN A 142 -1.48 -12.52 14.25
C ASN A 142 -0.33 -13.53 14.06
N ILE A 143 0.26 -13.56 12.87
CA ILE A 143 1.31 -14.50 12.46
C ILE A 143 2.67 -13.78 12.39
N VAL A 144 3.73 -14.45 12.85
CA VAL A 144 5.12 -14.04 12.62
C VAL A 144 5.83 -15.15 11.85
N LEU A 145 5.90 -14.97 10.52
CA LEU A 145 6.55 -15.90 9.62
C LEU A 145 8.08 -15.74 9.70
N ARG A 146 8.76 -16.79 10.15
CA ARG A 146 10.22 -16.91 10.08
C ARG A 146 10.60 -17.58 8.77
N ILE A 147 11.52 -16.97 8.05
CA ILE A 147 11.99 -17.38 6.74
C ILE A 147 13.48 -17.67 6.88
N GLU A 148 13.81 -18.96 6.86
CA GLU A 148 15.14 -19.48 7.16
C GLU A 148 15.74 -20.10 5.90
N GLY A 149 16.92 -19.65 5.47
CA GLY A 149 17.55 -20.15 4.24
C GLY A 149 19.00 -19.70 4.20
N LYS A 150 19.42 -19.07 3.09
CA LYS A 150 20.73 -18.40 3.03
C LYS A 150 20.77 -17.18 3.98
N ASP A 151 19.68 -16.41 3.98
CA ASP A 151 19.48 -15.18 4.74
C ASP A 151 18.27 -15.41 5.67
N PHE A 152 18.27 -14.81 6.86
CA PHE A 152 17.21 -14.97 7.86
C PHE A 152 16.30 -13.74 7.91
N HIS A 153 14.99 -13.95 7.72
CA HIS A 153 14.01 -12.87 7.74
C HIS A 153 12.79 -13.20 8.61
N ASN A 154 12.23 -12.17 9.25
CA ASN A 154 10.96 -12.26 9.98
C ASN A 154 9.93 -11.36 9.30
N LEU A 155 8.77 -11.88 8.96
CA LEU A 155 7.66 -11.16 8.33
C LEU A 155 6.42 -11.23 9.25
N ALA A 156 6.04 -10.10 9.85
CA ALA A 156 4.83 -9.99 10.64
C ALA A 156 3.61 -9.81 9.72
N VAL A 157 2.56 -10.59 9.95
CA VAL A 157 1.32 -10.57 9.14
C VAL A 157 0.11 -10.59 10.08
N PRO A 158 -0.70 -9.52 10.13
CA PRO A 158 -1.84 -9.45 11.04
C PRO A 158 -2.96 -10.42 10.65
N ALA A 159 -3.87 -10.72 11.58
CA ALA A 159 -5.07 -11.53 11.34
C ALA A 159 -5.89 -10.99 10.14
N HIS A 160 -6.36 -11.90 9.28
CA HIS A 160 -7.03 -11.61 7.99
C HIS A 160 -6.26 -10.66 7.04
N GLY A 161 -4.96 -10.44 7.25
CA GLY A 161 -4.12 -9.54 6.47
C GLY A 161 -3.15 -10.25 5.52
N GLU A 162 -2.41 -9.46 4.76
CA GLU A 162 -1.35 -9.93 3.87
C GLU A 162 -0.12 -9.01 3.95
N ASN A 163 1.05 -9.59 3.72
CA ASN A 163 2.33 -8.87 3.70
C ASN A 163 3.29 -9.58 2.71
N PHE A 164 4.32 -8.89 2.25
CA PHE A 164 5.26 -9.42 1.26
C PHE A 164 6.71 -9.12 1.61
N ILE A 165 7.61 -9.94 1.07
CA ILE A 165 9.06 -9.75 1.17
C ILE A 165 9.72 -10.18 -0.14
N VAL A 166 10.71 -9.39 -0.59
CA VAL A 166 11.57 -9.75 -1.71
C VAL A 166 12.74 -10.55 -1.17
N LEU A 167 12.92 -11.77 -1.69
CA LEU A 167 13.96 -12.71 -1.28
C LEU A 167 14.85 -13.07 -2.48
N ASN A 168 16.02 -13.63 -2.22
CA ASN A 168 16.80 -14.29 -3.27
C ASN A 168 16.09 -15.60 -3.69
N LYS A 169 16.27 -16.05 -4.93
CA LYS A 169 15.81 -17.37 -5.39
C LYS A 169 16.64 -18.47 -4.72
N GLY A 170 15.98 -19.48 -4.16
CA GLY A 170 16.61 -20.55 -3.41
C GLY A 170 15.63 -21.39 -2.59
N SER A 171 16.16 -22.35 -1.83
CA SER A 171 15.38 -23.18 -0.91
C SER A 171 15.30 -22.52 0.47
N TYR A 172 14.09 -22.40 1.00
CA TYR A 172 13.81 -21.79 2.31
C TYR A 172 12.90 -22.70 3.15
N THR A 173 13.05 -22.60 4.47
CA THR A 173 12.13 -23.17 5.46
C THR A 173 11.28 -22.04 6.02
N LEU A 174 9.96 -22.19 5.89
CA LEU A 174 8.94 -21.28 6.39
C LEU A 174 8.41 -21.81 7.73
N ASN A 175 8.78 -21.19 8.83
CA ASN A 175 8.40 -21.57 10.20
C ASN A 175 7.48 -20.52 10.80
N SER A 176 6.39 -20.91 11.46
CA SER A 176 5.52 -19.99 12.21
C SER A 176 4.69 -20.69 13.28
N ASN A 177 4.14 -19.91 14.21
CA ASN A 177 2.99 -20.34 15.02
C ASN A 177 1.71 -19.75 14.40
N VAL A 178 0.67 -20.56 14.27
CA VAL A 178 -0.65 -20.21 13.70
C VAL A 178 -1.68 -20.65 14.72
N CYS A 179 -2.26 -19.71 15.48
CA CYS A 179 -3.14 -19.98 16.62
C CYS A 179 -2.61 -21.13 17.51
N ASP A 180 -1.44 -20.91 18.10
CA ASP A 180 -0.67 -21.82 18.96
C ASP A 180 -0.17 -23.15 18.33
N ILE A 181 -0.55 -23.46 17.09
CA ILE A 181 -0.06 -24.64 16.35
C ILE A 181 1.16 -24.27 15.49
N ARG A 182 2.20 -25.11 15.53
CA ARG A 182 3.43 -24.90 14.75
C ARG A 182 3.24 -25.29 13.29
N TYR A 183 3.36 -24.31 12.40
CA TYR A 183 3.52 -24.49 10.97
C TYR A 183 5.01 -24.56 10.62
N SER A 184 5.40 -25.56 9.83
CA SER A 184 6.71 -25.62 9.18
C SER A 184 6.57 -26.17 7.77
N SER A 185 7.16 -25.51 6.78
CA SER A 185 7.23 -26.01 5.41
C SER A 185 8.52 -25.58 4.73
N GLN A 186 9.24 -26.53 4.13
CA GLN A 186 10.25 -26.21 3.13
C GLN A 186 9.57 -25.77 1.82
N LYS A 187 10.18 -24.81 1.10
CA LYS A 187 9.71 -24.25 -0.18
C LYS A 187 10.91 -23.84 -1.06
N ASP A 188 10.88 -24.24 -2.33
CA ASP A 188 11.84 -23.82 -3.36
C ASP A 188 11.33 -22.57 -4.09
N ILE A 189 11.85 -21.40 -3.74
CA ILE A 189 11.46 -20.12 -4.36
C ILE A 189 12.25 -19.92 -5.66
N LYS A 190 11.75 -20.50 -6.75
CA LYS A 190 12.32 -20.38 -8.12
C LYS A 190 11.69 -19.25 -8.96
N LYS A 191 10.45 -18.87 -8.61
CA LYS A 191 9.69 -17.72 -9.09
C LYS A 191 9.05 -17.03 -7.87
N SER A 192 8.44 -15.86 -8.06
CA SER A 192 7.57 -15.25 -7.05
C SER A 192 6.44 -16.23 -6.65
N ILE A 193 6.14 -16.35 -5.35
CA ILE A 193 5.13 -17.27 -4.82
C ILE A 193 4.14 -16.57 -3.87
N PHE A 194 2.91 -17.07 -3.90
CA PHE A 194 1.84 -16.71 -2.98
C PHE A 194 1.62 -17.85 -1.99
N VAL A 195 1.62 -17.54 -0.69
CA VAL A 195 1.39 -18.51 0.40
C VAL A 195 0.19 -18.05 1.20
N VAL A 196 -0.82 -18.92 1.34
CA VAL A 196 -2.00 -18.67 2.18
C VAL A 196 -1.95 -19.60 3.38
N ILE A 197 -2.27 -19.09 4.56
CA ILE A 197 -2.53 -19.88 5.76
C ILE A 197 -3.91 -19.51 6.31
N ASP A 198 -4.78 -20.52 6.40
CA ASP A 198 -6.08 -20.45 7.06
C ASP A 198 -6.00 -20.88 8.54
N ASN A 199 -7.09 -20.75 9.29
CA ASN A 199 -7.17 -21.28 10.66
C ASN A 199 -6.81 -22.78 10.70
N PRO A 200 -6.05 -23.26 11.71
CA PRO A 200 -5.81 -24.68 11.88
C PRO A 200 -7.14 -25.37 12.23
N GLY A 201 -7.60 -26.24 11.33
CA GLY A 201 -8.80 -27.02 11.58
C GLY A 201 -8.62 -27.93 12.79
N ILE A 202 -9.59 -27.92 13.72
CA ILE A 202 -9.71 -28.98 14.73
C ILE A 202 -9.69 -30.31 13.97
N PRO A 203 -8.80 -31.27 14.33
CA PRO A 203 -8.78 -32.56 13.66
C PRO A 203 -10.13 -33.23 13.86
N LYS A 204 -10.90 -33.34 12.77
CA LYS A 204 -12.16 -34.09 12.76
C LYS A 204 -11.79 -35.54 13.08
N SER A 205 -12.23 -36.05 14.22
CA SER A 205 -12.05 -37.46 14.56
C SER A 205 -12.80 -38.29 13.52
N GLU A 206 -12.07 -38.85 12.58
CA GLU A 206 -12.61 -39.85 11.66
C GLU A 206 -13.13 -41.03 12.51
N PRO A 207 -14.35 -41.54 12.27
CA PRO A 207 -14.94 -42.56 13.13
C PRO A 207 -14.15 -43.86 13.00
N ASP A 208 -13.77 -44.42 14.16
CA ASP A 208 -12.92 -45.61 14.26
C ASP A 208 -13.37 -46.75 13.32
N LYS A 209 -12.55 -46.99 12.30
CA LYS A 209 -12.61 -48.19 11.47
C LYS A 209 -11.43 -49.08 11.81
N ASN A 210 -11.76 -50.27 12.30
CA ASN A 210 -10.92 -51.44 12.60
C ASN A 210 -10.72 -51.75 14.10
N LEU A 211 -11.66 -52.53 14.65
CA LEU A 211 -11.38 -53.47 15.74
C LEU A 211 -12.32 -54.69 15.61
N VAL A 212 -11.83 -55.85 16.07
CA VAL A 212 -12.50 -57.18 16.13
C VAL A 212 -12.70 -57.95 14.80
N LYS A 213 -11.71 -58.81 14.53
CA LYS A 213 -11.70 -60.07 13.73
C LYS A 213 -10.53 -60.91 14.28
N ASP A 214 -10.45 -62.24 14.29
CA ASP A 214 -11.35 -63.41 14.14
C ASP A 214 -10.68 -64.53 14.99
N ASP A 215 -11.26 -65.59 15.54
CA ASP A 215 -12.63 -66.05 15.87
C ASP A 215 -12.48 -67.15 16.97
N LYS A 216 -13.57 -67.60 17.63
CA LYS A 216 -13.65 -68.99 18.13
C LYS A 216 -15.09 -69.52 18.33
N GLU A 217 -15.46 -70.52 17.51
CA GLU A 217 -15.86 -71.89 17.90
C GLU A 217 -16.51 -72.15 19.29
N THR A 218 -17.61 -72.94 19.45
CA THR A 218 -18.45 -73.71 18.50
C THR A 218 -19.80 -74.17 19.15
N VAL A 219 -20.74 -74.70 18.33
CA VAL A 219 -21.81 -75.70 18.65
C VAL A 219 -23.12 -75.28 19.40
N SER A 220 -24.23 -75.23 18.61
CA SER A 220 -25.66 -75.60 18.91
C SER A 220 -26.43 -74.94 20.10
N VAL A 221 -27.75 -74.66 20.03
CA VAL A 221 -28.91 -75.59 19.85
C VAL A 221 -30.09 -74.90 19.11
N LYS A 222 -31.06 -75.70 18.62
CA LYS A 222 -32.24 -75.30 17.79
C LYS A 222 -33.46 -74.74 18.60
N PRO A 223 -34.49 -74.15 17.95
CA PRO A 223 -35.45 -73.21 18.57
C PRO A 223 -36.77 -73.84 19.07
N SER A 224 -37.59 -73.05 19.79
CA SER A 224 -39.01 -73.35 20.02
C SER A 224 -39.92 -72.10 19.96
N LYS A 225 -41.19 -72.29 19.58
CA LYS A 225 -42.23 -71.24 19.47
C LYS A 225 -43.30 -71.41 20.57
N LYS A 226 -43.76 -70.32 21.19
CA LYS A 226 -45.09 -70.09 21.84
C LYS A 226 -45.05 -68.73 22.57
N LYS A 227 -46.15 -68.02 22.89
CA LYS A 227 -47.50 -67.84 22.31
C LYS A 227 -48.14 -66.66 23.11
N ARG A 228 -49.14 -65.96 22.54
CA ARG A 228 -49.91 -64.88 23.23
C ARG A 228 -50.34 -65.23 24.66
N SER A 229 -50.37 -64.23 25.56
CA SER A 229 -51.64 -63.79 26.17
C SER A 229 -51.57 -62.37 26.75
N LYS A 230 -52.74 -61.80 27.05
CA LYS A 230 -52.95 -60.48 27.66
C LYS A 230 -52.62 -60.48 29.16
N LYS A 231 -52.42 -59.29 29.72
CA LYS A 231 -53.42 -58.77 30.68
C LYS A 231 -53.83 -57.36 30.23
#